data_AF-A0A6A6D3A0-F1
#
_entry.id   AF-A0A6A6D3A0-F1
#
_cell.length_a   1.000
_cell.length_b   1.000
_cell.length_c   1.000
_cell.angle_alpha   90.00
_cell.angle_beta   90.00
_cell.angle_gamma   90.00
#
_symmetry.space_group_name_H-M   'P 1'
#
loop_
_entity.id
_entity.type
_entity.pdbx_description
1 polymer ?
#
loop_
_entity_poly.entity_id
_entity_poly.type
_entity_poly.pdbx_seq_one_letter_code
_entity_poly.pdbx_strand_id
1 'polypeptide(L)'
;MAAPPLPQTPGNQQAPASNAAPSPMSPQSPGSQNREQQRIGLLFDINVELLQEVRRLQAEGHGGAISPQQLMQLRNEGKPDKMASDEYIQCLRRVQANLAYLMPKASSDPSGQAQAKAPPGPAHMTPPPHMAQLQPKYEQLRELFPGWPGMDQRPSQSSSSPKPNGPNATNGMMPPASAQT
;
A
#
# COMPACT_ATOMS: atom_id res chain seq x y z
N MET A 1 23.67 -23.46 63.94
CA MET A 1 24.24 -23.86 62.63
C MET A 1 23.20 -23.60 61.56
N ALA A 2 23.55 -22.83 60.53
CA ALA A 2 22.71 -22.57 59.37
C ALA A 2 22.82 -23.71 58.34
N ALA A 3 21.73 -24.01 57.64
CA ALA A 3 21.76 -24.76 56.38
C ALA A 3 20.63 -24.25 55.45
N PRO A 4 20.91 -23.95 54.16
CA PRO A 4 19.97 -23.33 53.23
C PRO A 4 19.16 -24.37 52.43
N PRO A 5 17.90 -24.10 52.04
CA PRO A 5 17.21 -24.85 51.00
C PRO A 5 17.49 -24.30 49.59
N LEU A 6 17.63 -25.25 48.65
CA LEU A 6 17.97 -25.16 47.23
C LEU A 6 16.81 -24.64 46.33
N PRO A 7 17.10 -24.21 45.08
CA PRO A 7 16.12 -23.60 44.18
C PRO A 7 15.29 -24.64 43.41
N GLN A 8 13.97 -24.41 43.32
CA GLN A 8 13.04 -25.20 42.51
C GLN A 8 12.77 -24.52 41.16
N THR A 9 12.48 -25.36 40.16
CA THR A 9 12.50 -25.17 38.71
C THR A 9 11.37 -24.30 38.12
N PRO A 10 11.53 -23.73 36.91
CA PRO A 10 10.44 -23.02 36.23
C PRO A 10 9.49 -24.01 35.55
N GLY A 11 8.26 -24.09 36.06
CA GLY A 11 7.12 -24.74 35.41
C GLY A 11 6.46 -23.81 34.39
N ASN A 12 6.43 -24.25 33.14
CA ASN A 12 5.69 -23.65 32.04
C ASN A 12 4.17 -23.77 32.32
N GLN A 13 3.49 -22.66 32.62
CA GLN A 13 2.03 -22.64 32.77
C GLN A 13 1.36 -21.71 31.77
N GLN A 14 0.29 -22.25 31.20
CA GLN A 14 -0.45 -21.82 30.04
C GLN A 14 -1.81 -21.25 30.50
N ALA A 15 -2.25 -20.14 29.86
CA ALA A 15 -3.61 -19.55 29.85
C ALA A 15 -4.08 -18.76 31.11
N PRO A 16 -4.99 -17.75 31.01
CA PRO A 16 -5.98 -17.52 29.95
C PRO A 16 -6.00 -16.13 29.29
N ALA A 17 -6.66 -16.09 28.12
CA ALA A 17 -6.91 -14.93 27.30
C ALA A 17 -7.68 -13.84 28.07
N SER A 18 -7.04 -12.68 28.21
CA SER A 18 -7.67 -11.46 28.70
C SER A 18 -8.16 -10.66 27.50
N ASN A 19 -9.46 -10.41 27.50
CA ASN A 19 -10.19 -9.51 26.62
C ASN A 19 -9.42 -8.18 26.47
N ALA A 20 -8.81 -7.94 25.31
CA ALA A 20 -8.15 -6.68 25.01
C ALA A 20 -9.22 -5.59 24.84
N ALA A 21 -9.43 -4.79 25.89
CA ALA A 21 -10.12 -3.52 25.77
C ALA A 21 -9.37 -2.63 24.76
N PRO A 22 -10.08 -1.89 23.88
CA PRO A 22 -9.41 -0.96 22.97
C PRO A 22 -8.70 0.12 23.78
N SER A 23 -7.38 0.20 23.62
CA SER A 23 -6.57 1.26 24.22
C SER A 23 -7.11 2.63 23.79
N PRO A 24 -7.29 3.59 24.72
CA PRO A 24 -7.71 4.93 24.37
C PRO A 24 -6.65 5.57 23.46
N MET A 25 -7.10 6.14 22.33
CA MET A 25 -6.25 6.93 21.44
C MET A 25 -5.55 8.00 22.26
N SER A 26 -4.22 7.89 22.39
CA SER A 26 -3.41 8.94 22.98
C SER A 26 -3.64 10.25 22.20
N PRO A 27 -3.88 11.39 22.87
CA PRO A 27 -4.06 12.66 22.19
C PRO A 27 -2.84 12.95 21.32
N GLN A 28 -3.07 13.20 20.03
CA GLN A 28 -2.02 13.57 19.09
C GLN A 28 -1.26 14.78 19.62
N SER A 29 0.03 14.62 19.90
CA SER A 29 0.86 15.70 20.41
C SER A 29 1.01 16.82 19.34
N PRO A 30 1.16 18.09 19.73
CA PRO A 30 1.15 19.23 18.79
C PRO A 30 2.11 19.09 17.61
N GLY A 31 3.28 18.47 17.82
CA GLY A 31 4.25 18.20 16.75
C GLY A 31 3.73 17.25 15.66
N SER A 32 2.85 16.30 16.00
CA SER A 32 2.24 15.38 15.04
C SER A 32 1.22 16.08 14.14
N GLN A 33 0.47 17.05 14.68
CA GLN A 33 -0.48 17.86 13.93
C GLN A 33 0.25 18.83 12.97
N ASN A 34 1.35 19.45 13.42
CA ASN A 34 2.15 20.33 12.55
C ASN A 34 2.78 19.55 11.38
N ARG A 35 3.35 18.36 11.65
CA ARG A 35 3.89 17.48 10.59
C ARG A 35 2.79 17.06 9.62
N GLU A 36 1.59 16.80 10.12
CA GLU A 36 0.45 16.46 9.27
C GLU A 36 0.02 17.62 8.36
N GLN A 37 -0.01 18.85 8.87
CA GLN A 37 -0.28 20.03 8.06
C GLN A 37 0.77 20.20 6.95
N GLN A 38 2.06 19.98 7.25
CA GLN A 38 3.13 20.02 6.25
C GLN A 38 2.94 18.96 5.16
N ARG A 39 2.55 17.73 5.52
CA ARG A 39 2.26 16.66 4.55
C ARG A 39 1.12 17.06 3.63
N ILE A 40 0.02 17.55 4.21
CA ILE A 40 -1.17 17.94 3.46
C ILE A 40 -0.84 19.09 2.50
N GLY A 41 -0.15 20.13 2.98
CA GLY A 41 0.27 21.27 2.18
C GLY A 41 1.14 20.86 1.00
N LEU A 42 2.20 20.07 1.26
CA LEU A 42 3.11 19.60 0.21
C LEU A 42 2.39 18.73 -0.84
N LEU A 43 1.44 17.89 -0.42
CA LEU A 43 0.64 17.08 -1.35
C LEU A 43 -0.24 17.95 -2.25
N PHE A 44 -0.78 19.06 -1.75
CA PHE A 44 -1.49 20.03 -2.59
C PHE A 44 -0.56 20.74 -3.57
N ASP A 45 0.62 21.18 -3.13
CA ASP A 45 1.62 21.80 -4.01
C ASP A 45 2.07 20.87 -5.14
N ILE A 46 2.22 19.58 -4.85
CA ILE A 46 2.51 18.56 -5.86
C ILE A 46 1.31 18.36 -6.79
N ASN A 47 0.09 18.26 -6.25
CA ASN A 47 -1.11 18.06 -7.06
C ASN A 47 -1.36 19.23 -8.02
N VAL A 48 -1.06 20.47 -7.63
CA VAL A 48 -1.18 21.65 -8.51
C VAL A 48 -0.29 21.50 -9.74
N GLU A 49 0.98 21.13 -9.58
CA GLU A 49 1.89 20.93 -10.71
C GLU A 49 1.48 19.73 -11.58
N LEU A 50 1.10 18.61 -10.96
CA LEU A 50 0.63 17.43 -11.69
C LEU A 50 -0.63 17.74 -12.52
N LEU A 51 -1.58 18.51 -11.97
CA LEU A 51 -2.82 18.87 -12.67
C LEU A 51 -2.58 19.88 -13.79
N GLN A 52 -1.61 20.79 -13.65
CA GLN A 52 -1.18 21.65 -14.73
C GLN A 52 -0.61 20.82 -15.89
N GLU A 53 0.19 19.81 -15.59
CA GLU A 53 0.75 18.92 -16.60
C GLU A 53 -0.33 18.03 -17.26
N VAL A 54 -1.26 17.47 -16.49
CA VAL A 54 -2.42 16.74 -17.01
C VAL A 54 -3.20 17.61 -18.00
N ARG A 55 -3.41 18.89 -17.68
CA ARG A 55 -4.08 19.83 -18.59
C ARG A 55 -3.28 20.05 -19.87
N ARG A 56 -1.96 20.24 -19.77
CA ARG A 56 -1.06 20.40 -20.93
C ARG A 56 -1.14 19.18 -21.85
N LEU A 57 -0.94 17.99 -21.31
CA LEU A 57 -1.00 16.73 -22.04
C LEU A 57 -2.39 16.48 -22.65
N GLN A 58 -3.46 16.84 -21.94
CA GLN A 58 -4.82 16.74 -22.48
C GLN A 58 -5.03 17.68 -23.67
N ALA A 59 -4.54 18.92 -23.61
CA ALA A 59 -4.62 19.89 -24.71
C ALA A 59 -3.82 19.44 -25.94
N GLU A 60 -2.72 18.72 -25.73
CA GLU A 60 -1.91 18.10 -26.80
C GLU A 60 -2.52 16.80 -27.35
N GLY A 61 -3.67 16.37 -26.80
CA GLY A 61 -4.38 15.18 -27.26
C GLY A 61 -3.87 13.87 -26.67
N HIS A 62 -2.99 13.92 -25.66
CA HIS A 62 -2.49 12.73 -24.95
C HIS A 62 -3.47 12.18 -23.88
N GLY A 63 -4.59 12.86 -23.63
CA GLY A 63 -5.64 12.38 -22.74
C GLY A 63 -6.47 11.23 -23.34
N GLY A 64 -7.14 10.45 -22.49
CA GLY A 64 -7.91 9.28 -22.91
C GLY A 64 -8.27 8.37 -21.74
N ALA A 65 -8.60 7.11 -22.03
CA ALA A 65 -8.77 6.08 -21.01
C ALA A 65 -7.46 5.82 -20.27
N ILE A 66 -7.51 5.65 -18.94
CA ILE A 66 -6.34 5.30 -18.11
C ILE A 66 -6.29 3.83 -17.71
N SER A 67 -7.31 3.05 -18.11
CA SER A 67 -7.37 1.61 -17.92
C SER A 67 -8.16 0.93 -19.06
N PRO A 68 -7.91 -0.35 -19.35
CA PRO A 68 -8.68 -1.09 -20.37
C PRO A 68 -10.18 -1.16 -20.04
N GLN A 69 -10.52 -1.18 -18.76
CA GLN A 69 -11.91 -1.17 -18.29
C GLN A 69 -12.60 0.15 -18.64
N GLN A 70 -11.90 1.28 -18.43
CA GLN A 70 -12.42 2.59 -18.80
C GLN A 70 -12.51 2.76 -20.33
N LEU A 71 -11.58 2.16 -21.07
CA LEU A 71 -11.59 2.14 -22.53
C LEU A 71 -12.86 1.46 -23.06
N MET A 72 -13.17 0.25 -22.55
CA MET A 72 -14.41 -0.46 -22.86
C MET A 72 -15.66 0.35 -22.49
N GLN A 73 -15.64 1.05 -21.35
CA GLN A 73 -16.74 1.92 -20.92
C GLN A 73 -16.95 3.07 -21.92
N LEU A 74 -15.88 3.76 -22.33
CA LEU A 74 -15.95 4.85 -23.31
C LEU A 74 -16.47 4.35 -24.67
N ARG A 75 -16.02 3.17 -25.09
CA ARG A 75 -16.51 2.51 -26.31
C ARG A 75 -18.01 2.24 -26.25
N ASN A 76 -18.50 1.74 -25.12
CA ASN A 76 -19.93 1.46 -24.92
C ASN A 76 -20.77 2.74 -24.83
N GLU A 77 -20.16 3.86 -24.40
CA GLU A 77 -20.78 5.19 -24.35
C GLU A 77 -20.67 5.98 -25.67
N GLY A 78 -20.08 5.40 -26.73
CA GLY A 78 -19.86 6.07 -28.01
C GLY A 78 -18.87 7.25 -27.93
N LYS A 79 -18.05 7.31 -26.89
CA LYS A 79 -17.01 8.32 -26.67
C LYS A 79 -15.71 7.91 -27.36
N PRO A 80 -14.75 8.84 -27.55
CA PRO A 80 -13.45 8.51 -28.14
C PRO A 80 -12.75 7.36 -27.39
N ASP A 81 -12.64 6.23 -28.08
CA ASP A 81 -12.08 4.96 -27.61
C ASP A 81 -10.55 4.93 -27.81
N LYS A 82 -9.84 5.81 -27.09
CA LYS A 82 -8.38 5.86 -27.13
C LYS A 82 -7.76 5.78 -25.73
N MET A 83 -6.66 5.05 -25.64
CA MET A 83 -5.81 5.08 -24.45
C MET A 83 -5.11 6.42 -24.34
N ALA A 84 -4.96 6.89 -23.10
CA ALA A 84 -4.10 8.02 -22.79
C ALA A 84 -2.62 7.64 -22.94
N SER A 85 -1.75 8.64 -23.07
CA SER A 85 -0.30 8.42 -23.04
C SER A 85 0.18 7.98 -21.65
N ASP A 86 1.32 7.31 -21.59
CA ASP A 86 1.97 6.94 -20.32
C ASP A 86 2.21 8.14 -19.41
N GLU A 87 2.65 9.28 -19.97
CA GLU A 87 2.90 10.52 -19.21
C GLU A 87 1.62 11.02 -18.53
N TYR A 88 0.50 11.04 -19.27
CA TYR A 88 -0.79 11.45 -18.75
C TYR A 88 -1.28 10.51 -17.64
N ILE A 89 -1.16 9.19 -17.86
CA ILE A 89 -1.53 8.16 -16.90
C ILE A 89 -0.68 8.28 -15.62
N GLN A 90 0.62 8.51 -15.76
CA GLN A 90 1.56 8.65 -14.65
C GLN A 90 1.23 9.85 -13.75
N CYS A 91 0.86 10.99 -14.33
CA CYS A 91 0.44 12.17 -13.59
C CYS A 91 -0.89 11.93 -12.87
N LEU A 92 -1.91 11.40 -13.57
CA LEU A 92 -3.21 11.12 -12.96
C LEU A 92 -3.14 10.08 -11.83
N ARG A 93 -2.33 9.02 -11.97
CA ARG A 93 -2.16 8.01 -10.90
C ARG A 93 -1.60 8.60 -9.62
N ARG A 94 -0.66 9.55 -9.73
CA ARG A 94 -0.09 10.25 -8.57
C ARG A 94 -1.11 11.17 -7.91
N VAL A 95 -1.88 11.93 -8.70
CA VAL A 95 -3.01 12.73 -8.18
C VAL A 95 -4.00 11.85 -7.44
N GLN A 96 -4.43 10.74 -8.05
CA GLN A 96 -5.36 9.79 -7.43
C GLN A 96 -4.80 9.19 -6.12
N ALA A 97 -3.52 8.81 -6.10
CA ALA A 97 -2.86 8.27 -4.92
C ALA A 97 -2.77 9.31 -3.78
N ASN A 98 -2.49 10.57 -4.11
CA ASN A 98 -2.44 11.66 -3.14
C ASN A 98 -3.85 11.91 -2.55
N LEU A 99 -4.87 11.97 -3.41
CA LEU A 99 -6.25 12.16 -2.97
C LEU A 99 -6.76 10.98 -2.13
N ALA A 100 -6.39 9.74 -2.47
CA ALA A 100 -6.74 8.56 -1.67
C ALA A 100 -6.18 8.62 -0.23
N TYR A 101 -5.02 9.25 -0.04
CA TYR A 101 -4.47 9.52 1.29
C TYR A 101 -5.17 10.67 2.02
N LEU A 102 -5.55 11.73 1.30
CA LEU A 102 -6.14 12.94 1.87
C LEU A 102 -7.64 12.78 2.21
N MET A 103 -8.41 12.05 1.39
CA MET A 103 -9.87 11.97 1.51
C MET A 103 -10.35 11.52 2.90
N PRO A 104 -9.85 10.41 3.49
CA PRO A 104 -10.29 9.97 4.83
C PRO A 104 -10.00 10.99 5.94
N LYS A 105 -8.98 11.85 5.75
CA LYS A 105 -8.60 12.89 6.72
C LYS A 105 -9.51 14.10 6.66
N ALA A 106 -10.05 14.40 5.49
CA ALA A 106 -11.00 15.49 5.28
C ALA A 106 -12.42 15.12 5.72
N SER A 107 -12.74 13.83 5.79
CA SER A 107 -14.09 13.31 6.09
C SER A 107 -14.22 12.66 7.47
N SER A 108 -13.25 12.94 8.35
CA SER A 108 -13.32 12.63 9.78
C SER A 108 -14.41 13.51 10.45
N ASP A 109 -15.66 13.10 10.29
CA ASP A 109 -16.81 13.67 11.00
C ASP A 109 -16.79 13.21 12.48
N PRO A 110 -17.07 14.10 13.45
CA PRO A 110 -17.08 13.75 14.87
C PRO A 110 -18.18 12.73 15.28
N SER A 111 -19.13 12.37 14.40
CA SER A 111 -20.20 11.40 14.67
C SER A 111 -19.79 9.93 14.55
N GLY A 112 -18.53 9.62 14.21
CA GLY A 112 -17.94 8.31 14.48
C GLY A 112 -18.37 7.14 13.58
N GLN A 113 -18.96 7.40 12.41
CA GLN A 113 -19.14 6.31 11.44
C GLN A 113 -17.80 5.97 10.77
N ALA A 114 -17.31 4.76 11.03
CA ALA A 114 -16.01 4.27 10.63
C ALA A 114 -15.82 4.38 9.11
N GLN A 115 -14.96 5.32 8.70
CA GLN A 115 -14.46 5.41 7.34
C GLN A 115 -13.32 4.40 7.11
N ALA A 116 -13.16 3.99 5.85
CA ALA A 116 -12.06 3.12 5.43
C ALA A 116 -10.73 3.60 5.99
N LYS A 117 -9.96 2.69 6.61
CA LYS A 117 -8.69 3.00 7.26
C LYS A 117 -7.78 3.74 6.28
N ALA A 118 -7.39 4.96 6.64
CA ALA A 118 -6.52 5.78 5.81
C ALA A 118 -5.21 5.02 5.50
N PRO A 119 -4.73 5.06 4.25
CA PRO A 119 -3.44 4.48 3.92
C PRO A 119 -2.33 5.20 4.72
N PRO A 120 -1.23 4.51 5.03
CA PRO A 120 -0.12 5.10 5.81
C PRO A 120 0.56 6.28 5.09
N GLY A 121 0.44 6.36 3.76
CA GLY A 121 0.94 7.46 2.95
C GLY A 121 0.45 7.37 1.49
N PRO A 122 0.80 8.36 0.66
CA PRO A 122 0.51 8.31 -0.78
C PRO A 122 1.20 7.11 -1.42
N ALA A 123 0.50 6.44 -2.35
CA ALA A 123 1.01 5.23 -2.98
C ALA A 123 2.24 5.48 -3.88
N HIS A 124 2.39 6.68 -4.44
CA HIS A 124 3.52 7.03 -5.28
C HIS A 124 4.38 8.10 -4.60
N MET A 125 5.64 7.76 -4.29
CA MET A 125 6.60 8.63 -3.61
C MET A 125 7.78 9.02 -4.50
N THR A 126 7.60 8.92 -5.81
CA THR A 126 8.55 9.31 -6.85
C THR A 126 7.84 10.19 -7.88
N PRO A 127 8.51 11.21 -8.45
CA PRO A 127 7.89 12.05 -9.47
C PRO A 127 7.60 11.24 -10.75
N PRO A 128 6.71 11.74 -11.62
CA PRO A 128 6.63 11.22 -12.99
C PRO A 128 8.00 11.32 -13.67
N PRO A 129 8.48 10.29 -14.40
CA PRO A 129 9.74 10.30 -15.14
C PRO A 129 9.99 11.54 -16.01
N HIS A 130 8.93 12.11 -16.59
CA HIS A 130 9.01 13.29 -17.46
C HIS A 130 8.98 14.63 -16.68
N MET A 131 8.68 14.62 -15.37
CA MET A 131 8.63 15.81 -14.50
C MET A 131 9.75 15.80 -13.45
N ALA A 132 11.00 15.75 -13.88
CA ALA A 132 12.16 15.76 -12.99
C ALA A 132 12.22 17.00 -12.07
N GLN A 133 11.60 18.11 -12.47
CA GLN A 133 11.50 19.34 -11.65
C GLN A 133 10.80 19.13 -10.30
N LEU A 134 9.99 18.08 -10.17
CA LEU A 134 9.28 17.76 -8.92
C LEU A 134 10.15 17.01 -7.91
N GLN A 135 11.34 16.54 -8.31
CA GLN A 135 12.27 15.80 -7.46
C GLN A 135 12.46 16.42 -6.05
N PRO A 136 12.76 17.73 -5.89
CA PRO A 136 12.93 18.32 -4.55
C PRO A 136 11.68 18.23 -3.68
N LYS A 137 10.48 18.37 -4.27
CA LYS A 137 9.21 18.20 -3.54
C LYS A 137 9.00 16.76 -3.10
N TYR A 138 9.36 15.80 -3.95
CA TYR A 138 9.26 14.38 -3.61
C TYR A 138 10.31 13.94 -2.58
N GLU A 139 11.50 14.55 -2.56
CA GLU A 139 12.48 14.33 -1.48
C GLU A 139 11.94 14.79 -0.13
N GLN A 140 11.43 16.03 -0.06
CA GLN A 140 10.75 16.55 1.14
C GLN A 140 9.56 15.67 1.55
N LEU A 141 8.78 15.18 0.57
CA LEU A 141 7.65 14.30 0.84
C LEU A 141 8.14 13.01 1.52
N ARG A 142 9.25 12.42 1.07
CA ARG A 142 9.81 11.20 1.69
C ARG A 142 10.29 11.45 3.12
N GLU A 143 10.86 12.61 3.40
CA GLU A 143 11.26 12.99 4.77
C GLU A 143 10.06 13.12 5.71
N LEU A 144 8.93 13.64 5.22
CA LEU A 144 7.71 13.78 6.00
C LEU A 144 7.02 12.42 6.27
N PHE A 145 7.35 11.37 5.52
CA PHE A 145 6.77 10.03 5.62
C PHE A 145 7.84 8.97 5.97
N PRO A 146 8.42 9.02 7.17
CA PRO A 146 9.46 8.06 7.57
C PRO A 146 8.92 6.63 7.58
N GLY A 147 9.67 5.70 7.00
CA GLY A 147 9.31 4.28 6.94
C GLY A 147 8.24 3.92 5.90
N TRP A 148 7.79 4.88 5.09
CA TRP A 148 6.88 4.63 3.97
C TRP A 148 7.59 4.93 2.65
N PRO A 149 8.06 3.91 1.90
CA PRO A 149 8.74 4.13 0.62
C PRO A 149 7.77 4.33 -0.56
N GLY A 150 6.45 4.24 -0.32
CA GLY A 150 5.43 4.11 -1.36
C GLY A 150 5.30 2.68 -1.90
N MET A 151 4.31 2.50 -2.77
CA MET A 151 4.06 1.26 -3.51
C MET A 151 5.01 1.07 -4.69
N ASP A 152 5.55 2.17 -5.23
CA ASP A 152 6.49 2.19 -6.37
C ASP A 152 7.80 1.42 -6.10
N GLN A 153 8.24 1.42 -4.84
CA GLN A 153 9.46 0.75 -4.39
C GLN A 153 9.23 -0.63 -3.78
N ARG A 154 7.98 -1.09 -3.66
CA ARG A 154 7.75 -2.47 -3.24
C ARG A 154 8.14 -3.37 -4.42
N PRO A 155 9.11 -4.28 -4.27
CA PRO A 155 9.33 -5.29 -5.28
C PRO A 155 8.00 -6.00 -5.46
N SER A 156 7.52 -6.06 -6.71
CA SER A 156 6.30 -6.75 -7.08
C SER A 156 6.42 -8.16 -6.53
N GLN A 157 5.81 -8.41 -5.38
CA GLN A 157 5.73 -9.74 -4.81
C GLN A 157 4.75 -10.44 -5.73
N SER A 158 5.31 -11.03 -6.79
CA SER A 158 4.67 -12.06 -7.58
C SER A 158 3.92 -12.95 -6.60
N SER A 159 2.61 -13.00 -6.79
CA SER A 159 1.71 -13.93 -6.11
C SER A 159 2.32 -15.32 -6.26
N SER A 160 3.14 -15.70 -5.29
CA SER A 160 3.78 -16.99 -5.22
C SER A 160 2.66 -17.90 -4.79
N SER A 161 1.99 -18.53 -5.75
CA SER A 161 1.01 -19.59 -5.49
C SER A 161 1.57 -20.52 -4.41
N PRO A 162 0.78 -20.92 -3.40
CA PRO A 162 1.23 -21.90 -2.43
C PRO A 162 1.61 -23.17 -3.21
N LYS A 163 2.88 -23.55 -3.18
CA LYS A 163 3.32 -24.87 -3.64
C LYS A 163 2.59 -25.92 -2.77
N PRO A 164 1.86 -26.87 -3.35
CA PRO A 164 1.39 -28.03 -2.60
C PRO A 164 2.60 -28.95 -2.39
N ASN A 165 3.22 -28.88 -1.21
CA ASN A 165 4.30 -29.79 -0.85
C ASN A 165 3.76 -30.91 0.04
N GLY A 166 3.65 -32.11 -0.53
CA GLY A 166 3.38 -33.32 0.24
C GLY A 166 3.49 -34.58 -0.62
N PRO A 167 4.66 -35.23 -0.70
CA PRO A 167 4.77 -36.60 -1.19
C PRO A 167 4.55 -37.56 -0.02
N ASN A 168 3.43 -38.27 0.00
CA ASN A 168 3.32 -39.51 0.80
C ASN A 168 2.38 -40.50 0.13
N ALA A 169 2.91 -41.23 -0.85
CA ALA A 169 2.27 -42.43 -1.39
C ALA A 169 3.36 -43.35 -1.94
N THR A 170 4.06 -44.06 -1.05
CA THR A 170 4.82 -45.25 -1.44
C THR A 170 4.85 -46.22 -0.28
N ASN A 171 3.71 -46.89 -0.05
CA ASN A 171 3.68 -48.16 0.66
C ASN A 171 3.20 -49.20 -0.33
N GLY A 172 4.13 -49.82 -1.05
CA GLY A 172 3.88 -50.80 -2.09
C GLY A 172 5.05 -51.78 -2.18
N MET A 173 4.85 -52.95 -1.57
CA MET A 173 5.36 -54.28 -1.91
C MET A 173 6.86 -54.50 -2.21
N MET A 174 7.45 -55.29 -1.31
CA MET A 174 8.59 -56.20 -1.46
C MET A 174 8.28 -57.39 -2.44
N PRO A 175 9.22 -58.32 -2.77
CA PRO A 175 9.91 -58.37 -4.07
C PRO A 175 9.76 -59.76 -4.78
N PRO A 176 10.72 -60.30 -5.58
CA PRO A 176 10.50 -60.70 -6.98
C PRO A 176 10.44 -62.23 -7.24
N ALA A 177 9.86 -62.65 -8.38
CA ALA A 177 9.98 -64.03 -8.88
C ALA A 177 10.08 -64.11 -10.41
N SER A 178 11.29 -64.47 -10.84
CA SER A 178 11.80 -65.22 -12.00
C SER A 178 10.87 -65.75 -13.12
N ALA A 179 11.21 -65.36 -14.35
CA ALA A 179 11.42 -66.13 -15.60
C ALA A 179 10.71 -67.49 -15.88
N GLN A 180 10.07 -67.58 -17.06
CA GLN A 180 10.36 -68.50 -18.20
C GLN A 180 9.22 -68.39 -19.23
N THR A 181 9.52 -67.96 -20.46
CA THR A 181 9.70 -68.73 -21.72
C THR A 181 8.38 -69.03 -22.41
#